data_AF-A0A1I3GRM9-F1
#
_entry.id   AF-A0A1I3GRM9-F1
#
_cell.length_a   1.000
_cell.length_b   1.000
_cell.length_c   1.000
_cell.angle_alpha   90.00
_cell.angle_beta   90.00
_cell.angle_gamma   90.00
#
_symmetry.space_group_name_H-M   'P 1'
#
loop_
_entity.id
_entity.type
_entity.pdbx_description
1 polymer ?
#
loop_
_entity_poly.entity_id
_entity_poly.type
_entity_poly.pdbx_seq_one_letter_code
_entity_poly.pdbx_strand_id
1 'polypeptide(L)'
;MRTKTLIDTTGQARLARHSLGAAVLLAALSAGSYATLAQAASFQCPKNASSSERLVCGDPTLSSLDDKLATVYQRAKDATPDRDALEADRVNQWQWRQHNCKDKTCVVNWYNRRIGELEADLNEGQQAQVVALKTSVAEQDLDPSARDAILKLKAADRATLHAQQ
;
A
#
# COMPACT_ATOMS: atom_id res chain seq x y z
N MET A 1 41.15 -29.91 24.44
CA MET A 1 40.33 -31.04 24.93
C MET A 1 39.17 -31.21 23.99
N ARG A 2 39.11 -32.38 23.34
CA ARG A 2 38.09 -32.79 22.38
C ARG A 2 36.94 -33.43 23.17
N THR A 3 35.70 -33.21 22.73
CA THR A 3 34.76 -34.33 22.57
C THR A 3 33.77 -34.00 21.46
N LYS A 4 33.82 -34.88 20.47
CA LYS A 4 33.00 -34.96 19.27
C LYS A 4 32.11 -36.19 19.52
N THR A 5 30.80 -36.05 19.48
CA THR A 5 29.87 -37.18 19.59
C THR A 5 28.86 -37.01 18.45
N LEU A 6 29.20 -37.50 17.25
CA LEU A 6 28.92 -38.84 16.73
C LEU A 6 27.42 -39.13 16.60
N ILE A 7 27.03 -38.99 15.34
CA ILE A 7 25.82 -39.44 14.66
C ILE A 7 25.70 -40.95 14.85
N ASP A 8 24.54 -41.43 15.30
CA ASP A 8 24.17 -42.85 15.22
C ASP A 8 23.18 -43.02 14.06
N THR A 9 23.68 -43.65 13.00
CA THR A 9 22.92 -44.11 11.82
C THR A 9 22.73 -45.62 11.93
N THR A 10 21.51 -46.04 12.23
CA THR A 10 20.99 -47.38 11.97
C THR A 10 19.66 -47.18 11.23
N GLY A 11 19.41 -47.64 10.00
CA GLY A 11 19.98 -48.75 9.27
C GLY A 11 19.12 -49.98 9.42
N GLN A 12 17.91 -49.99 8.83
CA GLN A 12 17.26 -51.19 8.24
C GLN A 12 15.92 -50.86 7.58
N ALA A 13 15.97 -50.77 6.24
CA ALA A 13 14.80 -50.77 5.37
C ALA A 13 14.20 -52.19 5.29
N ARG A 14 12.91 -52.34 5.59
CA ARG A 14 12.12 -53.50 5.17
C ARG A 14 11.41 -53.15 3.86
N LEU A 15 11.86 -53.79 2.79
CA LEU A 15 11.25 -53.76 1.46
C LEU A 15 9.87 -54.45 1.52
N ALA A 16 8.80 -53.67 1.45
CA ALA A 16 7.46 -54.17 1.14
C ALA A 16 7.19 -53.95 -0.34
N ARG A 17 7.36 -55.03 -1.11
CA ARG A 17 7.04 -55.16 -2.54
C ARG A 17 5.58 -54.77 -2.76
N HIS A 18 5.33 -53.61 -3.37
CA HIS A 18 4.02 -53.27 -3.92
C HIS A 18 4.08 -53.35 -5.44
N SER A 19 3.42 -54.41 -5.89
CA SER A 19 2.85 -54.74 -7.19
C SER A 19 2.91 -53.67 -8.28
N LEU A 20 3.42 -54.08 -9.43
CA LEU A 20 3.29 -53.41 -10.73
C LEU A 20 1.82 -53.03 -11.00
N GLY A 21 1.52 -51.73 -10.97
CA GLY A 21 0.21 -51.18 -11.29
C GLY A 21 0.36 -49.92 -12.13
N ALA A 22 0.19 -50.08 -13.45
CA ALA A 22 -0.16 -49.08 -14.46
C ALA A 22 0.47 -47.67 -14.34
N ALA A 23 1.59 -47.47 -15.04
CA ALA A 23 2.07 -46.14 -15.42
C ALA A 23 1.13 -45.54 -16.49
N VAL A 24 0.24 -44.65 -16.08
CA VAL A 24 -0.43 -43.70 -16.97
C VAL A 24 -0.22 -42.32 -16.38
N LEU A 25 0.80 -41.61 -16.86
CA LEU A 25 0.95 -40.18 -16.61
C LEU A 25 1.16 -39.49 -17.97
N LEU A 26 0.03 -39.19 -18.61
CA LEU A 26 -0.09 -38.23 -19.72
C LEU A 26 0.16 -36.83 -19.15
N ALA A 27 1.35 -36.29 -19.35
CA ALA A 27 1.63 -34.88 -19.11
C ALA A 27 1.21 -34.05 -20.33
N ALA A 28 -0.03 -33.58 -20.35
CA ALA A 28 -0.51 -32.60 -21.32
C ALA A 28 -0.14 -31.18 -20.83
N LEU A 29 0.78 -30.52 -21.53
CA LEU A 29 1.08 -29.09 -21.35
C LEU A 29 -0.09 -28.26 -21.90
N SER A 30 -0.99 -27.81 -21.04
CA SER A 30 -1.93 -26.73 -21.35
C SER A 30 -1.33 -25.39 -20.94
N ALA A 31 -0.72 -24.68 -21.89
CA ALA A 31 -0.41 -23.26 -21.77
C ALA A 31 -1.73 -22.47 -21.87
N GLY A 32 -2.39 -22.26 -20.73
CA GLY A 32 -3.57 -21.41 -20.64
C GLY A 32 -3.17 -19.94 -20.60
N SER A 33 -3.60 -19.17 -21.61
CA SER A 33 -3.49 -17.71 -21.64
C SER A 33 -4.31 -17.13 -20.48
N TYR A 34 -3.63 -16.56 -19.48
CA TYR A 34 -4.28 -15.80 -18.41
C TYR A 34 -4.69 -14.43 -18.97
N ALA A 35 -5.88 -14.35 -19.57
CA ALA A 35 -6.53 -13.07 -19.78
C ALA A 35 -6.90 -12.52 -18.39
N THR A 36 -6.17 -11.51 -17.92
CA THR A 36 -6.57 -10.73 -16.75
C THR A 36 -7.84 -9.99 -17.12
N LEU A 37 -9.00 -10.55 -16.78
CA LEU A 37 -10.23 -9.78 -16.71
C LEU A 37 -9.97 -8.67 -15.70
N ALA A 38 -9.77 -7.44 -16.16
CA ALA A 38 -9.87 -6.28 -15.30
C ALA A 38 -11.32 -6.25 -14.83
N GLN A 39 -11.59 -6.76 -13.63
CA GLN A 39 -12.90 -6.60 -13.02
C GLN A 39 -13.08 -5.10 -12.78
N ALA A 40 -13.86 -4.44 -13.65
CA ALA A 40 -14.49 -3.18 -13.30
C ALA A 40 -15.19 -3.46 -11.97
N ALA A 41 -14.68 -2.88 -10.89
CA ALA A 41 -15.16 -3.18 -9.56
C ALA A 41 -16.52 -2.52 -9.39
N SER A 42 -17.56 -3.16 -9.94
CA SER A 42 -18.94 -2.88 -9.66
C SER A 42 -19.20 -3.41 -8.26
N PHE A 43 -18.74 -2.65 -7.26
CA PHE A 43 -19.07 -2.93 -5.88
C PHE A 43 -20.53 -2.55 -5.69
N GLN A 44 -21.39 -3.57 -5.59
CA GLN A 44 -22.77 -3.36 -5.15
C GLN A 44 -22.71 -2.57 -3.84
N CYS A 45 -23.30 -1.37 -3.84
CA CYS A 45 -23.31 -0.55 -2.64
C CYS A 45 -23.94 -1.33 -1.47
N PRO A 46 -23.43 -1.17 -0.24
CA PRO A 46 -24.04 -1.77 0.94
C PRO A 46 -25.53 -1.40 1.05
N LYS A 47 -26.37 -2.32 1.53
CA LYS A 47 -27.82 -2.06 1.66
C LYS A 47 -28.12 -0.85 2.56
N ASN A 48 -27.26 -0.58 3.54
CA ASN A 48 -27.34 0.54 4.47
C ASN A 48 -26.49 1.76 4.05
N ALA A 49 -26.08 1.85 2.79
CA ALA A 49 -25.33 2.96 2.25
C ALA A 49 -26.04 4.32 2.47
N SER A 50 -25.27 5.37 2.74
CA SER A 50 -25.80 6.74 2.74
C SER A 50 -26.18 7.17 1.31
N SER A 51 -26.92 8.28 1.16
CA SER A 51 -27.16 8.84 -0.18
C SER A 51 -25.85 9.22 -0.88
N SER A 52 -24.87 9.75 -0.15
CA SER A 52 -23.55 10.05 -0.72
C SER A 52 -22.82 8.78 -1.14
N GLU A 53 -22.86 7.72 -0.34
CA GLU A 53 -22.18 6.45 -0.64
C GLU A 53 -22.79 5.80 -1.90
N ARG A 54 -24.12 5.82 -2.02
CA ARG A 54 -24.81 5.32 -3.23
C ARG A 54 -24.41 6.06 -4.50
N LEU A 55 -24.14 7.37 -4.41
CA LEU A 55 -23.61 8.12 -5.55
C LEU A 55 -22.21 7.63 -5.92
N VAL A 56 -21.33 7.41 -4.93
CA VAL A 56 -19.94 6.97 -5.17
C VAL A 56 -19.89 5.60 -5.84
N CYS A 57 -20.52 4.57 -5.28
CA CYS A 57 -20.45 3.23 -5.89
C CYS A 57 -21.38 3.06 -7.11
N GLY A 58 -22.24 4.03 -7.42
CA GLY A 58 -23.06 4.06 -8.64
C GLY A 58 -22.43 4.83 -9.82
N ASP A 59 -21.35 5.60 -9.58
CA ASP A 59 -20.76 6.50 -10.58
C ASP A 59 -19.25 6.24 -10.73
N PRO A 60 -18.77 5.76 -11.91
CA PRO A 60 -17.36 5.44 -12.12
C PRO A 60 -16.41 6.62 -11.91
N THR A 61 -16.86 7.85 -12.20
CA THR A 61 -16.05 9.05 -11.97
C THR A 61 -15.87 9.30 -10.48
N LEU A 62 -16.93 9.16 -9.68
CA LEU A 62 -16.83 9.30 -8.23
C LEU A 62 -16.03 8.15 -7.59
N SER A 63 -16.17 6.92 -8.09
CA SER A 63 -15.35 5.80 -7.65
C SER A 63 -13.85 6.06 -7.88
N SER A 64 -13.48 6.59 -9.05
CA SER A 64 -12.09 6.94 -9.33
C SER A 64 -11.55 8.05 -8.43
N LEU A 65 -12.39 9.02 -8.04
CA LEU A 65 -12.02 10.03 -7.05
C LEU A 65 -11.83 9.42 -5.65
N ASP A 66 -12.61 8.40 -5.28
CA ASP A 66 -12.43 7.67 -4.03
C ASP A 66 -11.10 6.91 -4.00
N ASP A 67 -10.73 6.24 -5.10
CA ASP A 67 -9.42 5.58 -5.25
C ASP A 67 -8.26 6.59 -5.17
N LYS A 68 -8.40 7.75 -5.83
CA LYS A 68 -7.40 8.83 -5.74
C LYS A 68 -7.27 9.33 -4.30
N LEU A 69 -8.39 9.56 -3.61
CA LEU A 69 -8.41 9.98 -2.22
C LEU A 69 -7.69 8.97 -1.31
N ALA A 70 -7.98 7.68 -1.47
CA ALA A 70 -7.33 6.62 -0.70
C ALA A 70 -5.82 6.61 -0.92
N THR A 71 -5.38 6.79 -2.17
CA THR A 71 -3.96 6.85 -2.53
C THR A 71 -3.24 8.02 -1.86
N VAL A 72 -3.79 9.24 -1.97
CA VAL A 72 -3.15 10.41 -1.35
C VAL A 72 -3.19 10.35 0.17
N TYR A 73 -4.27 9.85 0.77
CA TYR A 73 -4.36 9.67 2.23
C TYR A 73 -3.25 8.73 2.74
N GLN A 74 -2.97 7.61 2.07
CA GLN A 74 -1.89 6.72 2.51
C GLN A 74 -0.53 7.42 2.45
N ARG A 75 -0.26 8.18 1.39
CA ARG A 75 0.98 8.95 1.27
C ARG A 75 1.08 10.00 2.39
N ALA A 76 0.01 10.76 2.65
CA ALA A 76 -0.03 11.73 3.73
C ALA A 76 0.17 11.06 5.10
N LYS A 77 -0.39 9.87 5.31
CA LYS A 77 -0.23 9.06 6.53
C LYS A 77 1.20 8.58 6.77
N ASP A 78 1.94 8.30 5.71
CA ASP A 78 3.35 7.92 5.78
C ASP A 78 4.28 9.13 5.97
N ALA A 79 3.82 10.32 5.55
CA ALA A 79 4.57 11.57 5.66
C ALA A 79 4.36 12.28 7.01
N THR A 80 3.16 12.21 7.58
CA THR A 80 2.78 13.00 8.77
C THR A 80 3.52 12.59 10.05
N PRO A 81 3.92 13.55 10.90
CA PRO A 81 4.39 13.26 12.25
C PRO A 81 3.25 12.86 13.22
N ASP A 82 2.00 13.18 12.90
CA ASP A 82 0.82 12.90 13.73
C ASP A 82 -0.22 12.10 12.93
N ARG A 83 -0.16 10.78 13.08
CA ARG A 83 -1.05 9.83 12.37
C ARG A 83 -2.44 9.78 12.99
N ASP A 84 -2.55 10.03 14.29
CA ASP A 84 -3.81 9.96 15.02
C ASP A 84 -4.69 11.18 14.69
N ALA A 85 -4.08 12.37 14.60
CA ALA A 85 -4.78 13.57 14.12
C ALA A 85 -5.28 13.40 12.69
N LEU A 86 -4.45 12.88 11.78
CA LEU A 86 -4.84 12.64 10.39
C LEU A 86 -5.98 11.61 10.29
N GLU A 87 -5.95 10.56 11.11
CA GLU A 87 -7.01 9.56 11.15
C GLU A 87 -8.32 10.12 11.71
N ALA A 88 -8.27 10.92 12.77
CA ALA A 88 -9.43 11.60 13.31
C ALA A 88 -10.07 12.54 12.27
N ASP A 89 -9.26 13.33 11.56
CA ASP A 89 -9.74 14.19 10.49
C ASP A 89 -10.33 13.38 9.32
N ARG A 90 -9.70 12.25 8.90
CA ARG A 90 -10.28 11.35 7.88
C ARG A 90 -11.70 10.92 8.24
N VAL A 91 -11.92 10.48 9.48
CA VAL A 91 -13.24 10.04 9.95
C VAL A 91 -14.23 11.21 9.93
N ASN A 92 -13.84 12.38 10.44
CA ASN A 92 -14.68 13.57 10.47
C ASN A 92 -15.10 14.02 9.07
N GLN A 93 -14.16 14.10 8.12
CA GLN A 93 -14.42 14.52 6.75
C GLN A 93 -15.34 13.51 6.03
N TRP A 94 -15.09 12.21 6.22
CA TRP A 94 -15.96 11.17 5.66
C TRP A 94 -17.39 11.31 6.21
N GLN A 95 -17.56 11.37 7.53
CA GLN A 95 -18.89 11.53 8.16
C GLN A 95 -19.61 12.80 7.66
N TRP A 96 -18.89 13.91 7.54
CA TRP A 96 -19.43 15.16 7.01
C TRP A 96 -20.00 14.95 5.60
N ARG A 97 -19.26 14.29 4.70
CA ARG A 97 -19.72 14.01 3.33
C ARG A 97 -20.99 13.16 3.32
N GLN A 98 -21.03 12.10 4.14
CA GLN A 98 -22.19 11.23 4.24
C GLN A 98 -23.45 11.99 4.67
N HIS A 99 -23.29 12.95 5.58
CA HIS A 99 -24.41 13.73 6.11
C HIS A 99 -24.85 14.86 5.18
N ASN A 100 -23.92 15.57 4.55
CA ASN A 100 -24.19 16.83 3.86
C ASN A 100 -24.38 16.69 2.34
N CYS A 101 -23.69 15.78 1.67
CA CYS A 101 -23.81 15.66 0.21
C CYS A 101 -24.98 14.77 -0.21
N LYS A 102 -25.86 15.31 -1.06
CA LYS A 102 -27.06 14.63 -1.59
C LYS A 102 -27.10 14.54 -3.12
N ASP A 103 -26.15 15.16 -3.82
CA ASP A 103 -26.02 15.14 -5.27
C ASP A 103 -24.55 14.96 -5.70
N LYS A 104 -24.36 14.64 -6.99
CA LYS A 104 -23.04 14.39 -7.58
C LYS A 104 -22.12 15.61 -7.48
N THR A 105 -22.64 16.81 -7.70
CA THR A 105 -21.84 18.05 -7.68
C THR A 105 -21.22 18.29 -6.32
N CYS A 106 -21.98 18.11 -5.24
CA CYS A 106 -21.47 18.21 -3.88
C CYS A 106 -20.34 17.20 -3.63
N VAL A 107 -20.55 15.93 -4.02
CA VAL A 107 -19.56 14.86 -3.81
C VAL A 107 -18.27 15.13 -4.58
N VAL A 108 -18.35 15.57 -5.84
CA VAL A 108 -17.18 15.97 -6.64
C VAL A 108 -16.41 17.10 -5.97
N ASN A 109 -17.10 18.17 -5.54
CA ASN A 109 -16.46 19.30 -4.90
C ASN A 109 -15.78 18.89 -3.58
N TRP A 110 -16.42 18.01 -2.80
CA TRP A 110 -15.84 17.48 -1.58
C TRP A 110 -14.56 16.68 -1.86
N TYR A 111 -14.56 15.78 -2.87
CA TYR A 111 -13.36 15.01 -3.22
C TYR A 111 -12.22 15.92 -3.67
N ASN A 112 -12.50 16.88 -4.57
CA ASN A 112 -11.47 17.79 -5.08
C ASN A 112 -10.83 18.62 -3.97
N ARG A 113 -11.67 19.18 -3.08
CA ARG A 113 -11.16 19.90 -1.89
C ARG A 113 -10.32 18.97 -1.03
N ARG A 114 -10.84 17.79 -0.68
CA ARG A 114 -10.19 16.91 0.29
C ARG A 114 -8.87 16.32 -0.23
N ILE A 115 -8.82 16.01 -1.52
CA ILE A 115 -7.59 15.58 -2.19
C ILE A 115 -6.56 16.71 -2.15
N GLY A 116 -6.94 17.95 -2.45
CA GLY A 116 -6.04 19.10 -2.37
C GLY A 116 -5.49 19.35 -0.96
N GLU A 117 -6.32 19.19 0.07
CA GLU A 117 -5.90 19.26 1.48
C GLU A 117 -4.87 18.18 1.80
N LEU A 118 -5.13 16.92 1.44
CA LEU A 118 -4.19 15.81 1.69
C LEU A 118 -2.90 15.91 0.86
N GLU A 119 -2.96 16.47 -0.35
CA GLU A 119 -1.77 16.78 -1.15
C GLU A 119 -0.91 17.85 -0.44
N ALA A 120 -1.53 18.85 0.20
CA ALA A 120 -0.82 19.84 1.02
C ALA A 120 -0.20 19.20 2.27
N ASP A 121 -0.97 18.42 3.04
CA ASP A 121 -0.49 17.70 4.23
C ASP A 121 0.69 16.78 3.90
N LEU A 122 0.61 16.06 2.75
CA LEU A 122 1.71 15.24 2.25
C LEU A 122 2.97 16.07 2.02
N ASN A 123 2.86 17.20 1.33
CA ASN A 123 4.00 18.07 1.04
C ASN A 123 4.63 18.63 2.33
N GLU A 124 3.80 19.05 3.28
CA GLU A 124 4.27 19.54 4.58
C GLU A 124 4.96 18.45 5.40
N GLY A 125 4.37 17.25 5.47
CA GLY A 125 4.98 16.09 6.14
C GLY A 125 6.33 15.71 5.54
N GLN A 126 6.43 15.69 4.20
CA GLN A 126 7.69 15.41 3.51
C GLN A 126 8.76 16.47 3.80
N GLN A 127 8.38 17.75 3.83
CA GLN A 127 9.31 18.83 4.19
C GLN A 127 9.79 18.69 5.64
N ALA A 128 8.90 18.37 6.57
CA ALA A 128 9.25 18.13 7.97
C ALA A 128 10.25 16.95 8.10
N GLN A 129 10.04 15.85 7.37
CA GLN A 129 10.97 14.72 7.34
C GLN A 129 12.34 15.10 6.77
N VAL A 130 12.40 15.93 5.73
CA VAL A 130 13.65 16.44 5.16
C VAL A 130 14.40 17.29 6.17
N VAL A 131 13.70 18.19 6.86
CA VAL A 131 14.30 19.05 7.90
C VAL A 131 14.83 18.20 9.03
N ALA A 132 14.04 17.26 9.56
CA ALA A 132 14.45 16.35 10.61
C ALA A 132 15.71 15.55 10.22
N LEU A 133 15.74 14.97 9.01
CA LEU A 133 16.90 14.26 8.49
C LEU A 133 18.14 15.15 8.42
N LYS A 134 18.02 16.37 7.88
CA LYS A 134 19.14 17.30 7.76
C LYS A 134 19.70 17.67 9.14
N THR A 135 18.82 17.94 10.10
CA THR A 135 19.22 18.21 11.49
C THR A 135 19.95 17.00 12.09
N SER A 136 19.39 15.80 11.99
CA SER A 136 20.02 14.58 12.52
C SER A 136 21.35 14.25 11.85
N VAL A 137 21.54 14.56 10.57
CA VAL A 137 22.83 14.39 9.88
C VAL A 137 23.82 15.47 10.30
N ALA A 138 23.37 16.70 10.52
CA ALA A 138 24.23 17.80 10.95
C ALA A 138 24.77 17.60 12.38
N GLU A 139 23.99 16.98 13.25
CA GLU A 139 24.36 16.63 14.63
C GLU A 139 25.37 15.48 14.71
N GLN A 140 25.49 14.65 13.67
CA GLN A 140 26.49 13.59 13.64
C GLN A 140 27.87 14.18 13.29
N ASP A 141 28.92 13.72 13.95
CA ASP A 141 30.32 14.08 13.66
C ASP A 141 30.84 13.36 12.41
N LEU A 142 30.13 13.54 11.30
CA LEU A 142 30.49 12.99 10.00
C LEU A 142 31.35 13.98 9.21
N ASP A 143 32.28 13.45 8.42
CA ASP A 143 32.96 14.19 7.38
C ASP A 143 31.94 14.84 6.42
N PRO A 144 32.16 16.08 5.93
CA PRO A 144 31.23 16.76 5.02
C PRO A 144 30.86 15.93 3.79
N SER A 145 31.80 15.17 3.22
CA SER A 145 31.53 14.33 2.05
C SER A 145 30.55 13.18 2.37
N ALA A 146 30.61 12.63 3.58
CA ALA A 146 29.69 11.60 4.04
C ALA A 146 28.27 12.17 4.28
N ARG A 147 28.16 13.38 4.85
CA ARG A 147 26.87 14.08 5.01
C ARG A 147 26.20 14.31 3.65
N ASP A 148 26.95 14.80 2.68
CA ASP A 148 26.46 15.06 1.33
C ASP A 148 26.01 13.78 0.63
N ALA A 149 26.75 12.68 0.80
CA ALA A 149 26.38 11.38 0.25
C ALA A 149 25.04 10.88 0.83
N ILE A 150 24.83 10.97 2.15
CA ILE A 150 23.58 10.56 2.81
C ILE A 150 22.40 11.38 2.30
N LEU A 151 22.55 12.71 2.22
CA LEU A 151 21.48 13.59 1.75
C LEU A 151 21.13 13.32 0.28
N LYS A 152 22.12 13.03 -0.57
CA LYS A 152 21.91 12.64 -1.98
C LYS A 152 21.16 11.31 -2.10
N LEU A 153 21.56 10.29 -1.34
CA LEU A 153 20.87 8.99 -1.35
C LEU A 153 19.41 9.14 -0.93
N LYS A 154 19.14 9.89 0.14
CA LYS A 154 17.76 10.12 0.60
C LYS A 154 16.92 10.95 -0.36
N ALA A 155 17.54 11.86 -1.11
CA ALA A 155 16.86 12.58 -2.18
C ALA A 155 16.51 11.65 -3.36
N ALA A 156 17.42 10.75 -3.74
CA ALA A 156 17.19 9.76 -4.79
C ALA A 156 16.10 8.73 -4.41
N ASP A 157 16.08 8.27 -3.15
CA ASP A 157 15.03 7.39 -2.62
C ASP A 157 13.64 8.03 -2.76
N ARG A 158 13.50 9.30 -2.34
CA ARG A 158 12.25 10.06 -2.48
C ARG A 158 11.85 10.25 -3.93
N ALA A 159 12.77 10.65 -4.80
CA ALA A 159 12.49 10.84 -6.23
C ALA A 159 12.01 9.53 -6.89
N THR A 160 12.59 8.39 -6.51
CA THR A 160 12.18 7.07 -7.00
C THR A 160 10.79 6.70 -6.50
N LEU A 161 10.49 6.95 -5.21
CA LEU A 161 9.15 6.77 -4.66
C LEU A 161 8.09 7.60 -5.41
N HIS A 162 8.42 8.85 -5.77
CA HIS A 162 7.51 9.71 -6.54
C HIS A 162 7.37 9.33 -8.02
N ALA A 163 8.38 8.70 -8.63
CA ALA A 163 8.35 8.32 -10.05
C ALA A 163 7.64 6.99 -10.32
N GLN A 164 7.44 6.17 -9.28
CA GLN A 164 6.70 4.89 -9.34
C GLN A 164 5.19 5.07 -9.10
N GLN A 165 4.71 6.30 -9.08
CA GLN A 165 3.45 6.74 -8.49
C GLN A 165 2.59 7.56 -9.43
#